data_AF-A0A8J5S9M3-F1
#
_entry.id   AF-A0A8J5S9M3-F1
#
_cell.length_a   1.000
_cell.length_b   1.000
_cell.length_c   1.000
_cell.angle_alpha   90.00
_cell.angle_beta   90.00
_cell.angle_gamma   90.00
#
_symmetry.space_group_name_H-M   'P 1'
#
loop_
_entity.id
_entity.type
_entity.pdbx_description
1 polymer ?
#
loop_
_entity_poly.entity_id
_entity_poly.type
_entity_poly.pdbx_seq_one_letter_code
_entity_poly.pdbx_strand_id
1 'polypeptide(L)'
;MHDTGLSARAAGASSLSSSSSPYAGASSTAAVGNDDYESKARKAHPAFVAAAYSRLQSSHRAASSIVLLAVAVTAFLAGRARPPSDFGALGVPWCRSKTGKIVEWTSKDLLHGLEEFVPIYETRPIKNNMYGMGFDHSFGLWFMARWLKPDLMIESGAFKGHSTWVLRQAMASTRIISLSPRHPEKYLKKGPAYVDGNCTYLAGKDFIDFGSVDWGKLLRTHGISDLSRVLVFFDDHQSELKRLKQASKVGFQHLIFEDNYDTGTGDHYSLRQICDQSHIRGGGHSCFWDSDEARLRSKRKKFWEESCGNK
;
A
#
# COMPACT_ATOMS: atom_id res chain seq x y z
N MET A 1 68.28 -17.20 6.40
CA MET A 1 68.71 -15.92 5.80
C MET A 1 67.68 -14.89 6.25
N HIS A 2 67.80 -14.40 7.49
CA HIS A 2 68.51 -13.16 7.85
C HIS A 2 67.79 -11.92 7.25
N ASP A 3 66.98 -11.12 7.97
CA ASP A 3 67.18 -10.45 9.29
C ASP A 3 68.26 -9.36 9.15
N THR A 4 68.05 -8.05 9.34
CA THR A 4 67.48 -7.22 10.43
C THR A 4 67.22 -5.79 9.86
N GLY A 5 66.72 -4.73 10.51
CA GLY A 5 66.20 -4.44 11.87
C GLY A 5 65.44 -3.08 11.79
N LEU A 6 64.46 -2.71 12.63
CA LEU A 6 64.43 -2.49 14.10
C LEU A 6 65.15 -1.22 14.60
N SER A 7 64.39 -0.41 15.37
CA SER A 7 64.78 0.53 16.45
C SER A 7 64.65 2.05 16.17
N ALA A 8 64.33 2.94 17.15
CA ALA A 8 63.32 2.95 18.22
C ALA A 8 63.26 4.33 18.94
N ARG A 9 62.06 4.69 19.47
CA ARG A 9 61.78 5.35 20.77
C ARG A 9 62.24 6.79 21.14
N ALA A 10 61.51 7.28 22.17
CA ALA A 10 61.71 8.43 23.08
C ALA A 10 61.27 9.82 22.55
N ALA A 11 60.43 10.66 23.18
CA ALA A 11 59.84 10.85 24.54
C ALA A 11 60.43 12.03 25.35
N GLY A 12 59.55 12.79 26.01
CA GLY A 12 59.81 14.03 26.78
C GLY A 12 59.10 15.24 26.14
N ALA A 13 58.07 15.92 26.68
CA ALA A 13 57.62 16.30 28.03
C ALA A 13 58.12 17.69 28.51
N SER A 14 57.27 18.39 29.30
CA SER A 14 57.43 19.74 29.91
C SER A 14 57.31 20.96 28.94
N SER A 15 56.72 22.11 29.30
CA SER A 15 55.90 22.51 30.48
C SER A 15 55.30 23.93 30.37
N LEU A 16 54.18 24.19 31.08
CA LEU A 16 53.75 25.48 31.69
C LEU A 16 53.35 26.65 30.74
N SER A 17 52.42 27.57 31.05
CA SER A 17 51.56 27.80 32.24
C SER A 17 50.42 28.81 31.95
N SER A 18 49.28 28.70 32.69
CA SER A 18 48.36 29.79 33.18
C SER A 18 47.79 30.84 32.19
N SER A 19 46.58 31.41 32.34
CA SER A 19 45.40 31.30 33.23
C SER A 19 44.25 32.03 32.47
N SER A 20 42.94 31.93 32.73
CA SER A 20 42.21 31.89 34.01
C SER A 20 40.74 31.44 33.83
N SER A 21 40.17 30.86 34.89
CA SER A 21 38.72 30.76 35.19
C SER A 21 38.45 31.67 36.43
N PRO A 22 37.29 31.75 37.15
CA PRO A 22 36.15 30.82 37.36
C PRO A 22 34.83 31.44 36.81
N TYR A 23 33.56 31.13 37.15
CA TYR A 23 32.81 30.30 38.15
C TYR A 23 31.57 29.72 37.40
N ALA A 24 30.72 28.79 37.87
CA ALA A 24 30.79 27.65 38.81
C ALA A 24 29.38 26.98 38.87
N GLY A 25 29.20 25.86 39.60
CA GLY A 25 27.89 25.23 39.88
C GLY A 25 27.70 23.89 39.16
N ALA A 26 28.26 22.77 39.63
CA ALA A 26 28.00 22.02 40.87
C ALA A 26 26.91 20.92 40.70
N SER A 27 27.21 19.74 41.24
CA SER A 27 26.53 18.47 41.04
C SER A 27 25.58 18.12 42.19
N SER A 28 24.54 17.32 41.93
CA SER A 28 24.18 16.17 42.78
C SER A 28 23.12 15.27 42.12
N THR A 29 22.97 14.06 42.65
CA THR A 29 22.38 12.89 41.97
C THR A 29 21.01 12.44 42.51
N ALA A 30 20.28 11.75 41.61
CA ALA A 30 19.29 10.69 41.87
C ALA A 30 17.89 11.05 42.42
N ALA A 31 16.87 10.73 41.60
CA ALA A 31 15.60 10.16 42.04
C ALA A 31 14.96 9.36 40.88
N VAL A 32 14.26 8.28 41.21
CA VAL A 32 13.47 7.44 40.27
C VAL A 32 12.02 7.94 40.28
N GLY A 33 11.35 7.98 39.12
CA GLY A 33 9.93 8.32 39.01
C GLY A 33 9.35 7.94 37.64
N ASN A 34 8.18 7.30 37.66
CA ASN A 34 7.55 6.69 36.49
C ASN A 34 6.79 7.68 35.59
N ASP A 35 6.59 7.25 34.34
CA ASP A 35 5.39 7.34 33.48
C ASP A 35 4.45 8.56 33.62
N ASP A 36 4.32 9.32 32.52
CA ASP A 36 3.02 9.62 31.89
C ASP A 36 3.22 10.42 30.59
N TYR A 37 3.11 9.74 29.43
CA TYR A 37 3.05 10.37 28.10
C TYR A 37 1.65 10.18 27.50
N GLU A 38 0.67 10.90 28.08
CA GLU A 38 -0.71 10.92 27.59
C GLU A 38 -0.78 11.60 26.20
N SER A 39 -0.96 10.81 25.15
CA SER A 39 -1.12 11.32 23.78
C SER A 39 -2.51 11.94 23.60
N LYS A 40 -2.59 13.28 23.61
CA LYS A 40 -3.82 14.03 23.32
C LYS A 40 -4.22 13.95 21.84
N ALA A 41 -4.71 12.79 21.43
CA ALA A 41 -5.42 12.62 20.16
C ALA A 41 -6.70 13.47 20.17
N ARG A 42 -6.75 14.50 19.31
CA ARG A 42 -7.97 15.28 19.11
C ARG A 42 -8.98 14.40 18.36
N LYS A 43 -10.06 14.00 19.05
CA LYS A 43 -11.18 13.27 18.43
C LYS A 43 -11.71 14.03 17.22
N ALA A 44 -11.83 13.36 16.08
CA ALA A 44 -12.43 13.92 14.88
C ALA A 44 -13.90 14.33 15.14
N HIS A 45 -14.35 15.42 14.53
CA HIS A 45 -15.70 15.94 14.76
C HIS A 45 -16.77 14.96 14.20
N PRO A 46 -17.84 14.61 14.95
CA PRO A 46 -18.81 13.58 14.52
C PRO A 46 -19.44 13.83 13.14
N ALA A 47 -19.66 15.10 12.78
CA ALA A 47 -20.17 15.48 11.46
C ALA A 47 -19.22 15.12 10.31
N PHE A 48 -17.90 15.06 10.56
CA PHE A 48 -16.92 14.64 9.55
C PHE A 48 -16.97 13.13 9.32
N VAL A 49 -17.05 12.33 10.39
CA VAL A 49 -17.21 10.87 10.30
C VAL A 49 -18.50 10.53 9.54
N ALA A 50 -19.60 11.24 9.83
CA ALA A 50 -20.84 11.13 9.07
C ALA A 50 -20.70 11.55 7.59
N ALA A 51 -19.91 12.58 7.28
CA ALA A 51 -19.64 13.01 5.90
C ALA A 51 -18.77 12.01 5.13
N ALA A 52 -17.79 11.37 5.78
CA ALA A 52 -17.02 10.27 5.20
C ALA A 52 -17.91 9.04 4.95
N TYR A 53 -18.77 8.70 5.91
CA TYR A 53 -19.77 7.63 5.78
C TYR A 53 -20.76 7.89 4.64
N SER A 54 -21.20 9.13 4.46
CA SER A 54 -22.09 9.53 3.37
C SER A 54 -21.38 9.56 2.01
N ARG A 55 -20.07 9.87 1.96
CA ARG A 55 -19.24 9.70 0.75
C ARG A 55 -19.08 8.23 0.37
N LEU A 56 -18.93 7.33 1.35
CA LEU A 56 -18.94 5.88 1.15
C LEU A 56 -20.23 5.36 0.50
N GLN A 57 -21.35 6.07 0.67
CA GLN A 57 -22.66 5.74 0.08
C GLN A 57 -22.98 6.53 -1.21
N SER A 58 -22.18 7.52 -1.59
CA SER A 58 -22.51 8.45 -2.71
C SER A 58 -21.51 8.42 -3.87
N SER A 59 -20.64 7.42 -3.92
CA SER A 59 -19.91 7.01 -5.13
C SER A 59 -20.87 6.45 -6.21
N HIS A 60 -21.56 7.39 -6.85
CA HIS A 60 -22.39 7.31 -8.06
C HIS A 60 -23.88 6.90 -7.96
N ARG A 61 -24.73 7.85 -8.42
CA ARG A 61 -26.15 7.73 -8.85
C ARG A 61 -27.28 7.75 -7.82
N ALA A 62 -27.30 8.78 -6.96
CA ALA A 62 -28.50 9.18 -6.23
C ALA A 62 -29.50 9.96 -7.12
N ALA A 63 -30.31 9.24 -7.91
CA ALA A 63 -31.54 9.75 -8.53
C ALA A 63 -32.57 8.65 -8.85
N SER A 64 -32.10 7.47 -9.30
CA SER A 64 -32.97 6.34 -9.66
C SER A 64 -33.39 5.47 -8.46
N SER A 65 -32.64 5.50 -7.35
CA SER A 65 -32.80 4.55 -6.25
C SER A 65 -34.05 4.75 -5.38
N ILE A 66 -34.55 5.99 -5.27
CA ILE A 66 -35.74 6.29 -4.45
C ILE A 66 -37.01 5.71 -5.08
N VAL A 67 -37.12 5.75 -6.43
CA VAL A 67 -38.25 5.16 -7.16
C VAL A 67 -38.21 3.64 -7.12
N LEU A 68 -37.03 3.02 -7.28
CA LEU A 68 -36.90 1.56 -7.16
C LEU A 68 -37.29 1.05 -5.77
N LEU A 69 -36.94 1.77 -4.70
CA LEU A 69 -37.28 1.34 -3.34
C LEU A 69 -38.80 1.34 -3.09
N ALA A 70 -39.51 2.37 -3.58
CA ALA A 70 -40.97 2.44 -3.47
C ALA A 70 -41.68 1.31 -4.25
N VAL A 71 -41.19 0.98 -5.45
CA VAL A 71 -41.72 -0.12 -6.28
C VAL A 71 -41.40 -1.49 -5.66
N ALA A 72 -40.21 -1.67 -5.09
CA ALA A 72 -39.84 -2.92 -4.41
C ALA A 72 -40.70 -3.18 -3.17
N VAL A 73 -40.96 -2.16 -2.35
CA VAL A 73 -41.82 -2.27 -1.16
C VAL A 73 -43.27 -2.59 -1.54
N THR A 74 -43.83 -1.97 -2.57
CA THR A 74 -45.19 -2.30 -3.04
C THR A 74 -45.28 -3.69 -3.68
N ALA A 75 -44.26 -4.13 -4.42
CA ALA A 75 -44.22 -5.49 -4.97
C ALA A 75 -44.08 -6.58 -3.88
N PHE A 76 -43.31 -6.31 -2.82
CA PHE A 76 -43.15 -7.21 -1.67
C PHE A 76 -44.46 -7.37 -0.89
N LEU A 77 -45.17 -6.27 -0.64
CA LEU A 77 -46.50 -6.29 0.01
C LEU A 77 -47.59 -6.94 -0.85
N ALA A 78 -47.42 -7.00 -2.18
CA ALA A 78 -48.38 -7.57 -3.12
C ALA A 78 -48.20 -9.09 -3.39
N GLY A 79 -47.30 -9.78 -2.69
CA GLY A 79 -47.16 -11.25 -2.73
C GLY A 79 -46.72 -11.84 -4.08
N ARG A 80 -46.33 -11.03 -5.07
CA ARG A 80 -45.89 -11.48 -6.40
C ARG A 80 -44.40 -11.79 -6.43
N ALA A 81 -44.01 -12.82 -5.70
CA ALA A 81 -42.64 -13.34 -5.76
C ALA A 81 -42.33 -13.99 -7.13
N ARG A 82 -41.34 -13.44 -7.83
CA ARG A 82 -40.40 -14.25 -8.63
C ARG A 82 -39.07 -14.24 -7.88
N PRO A 83 -38.24 -15.30 -7.99
CA PRO A 83 -36.96 -15.30 -7.32
C PRO A 83 -36.11 -14.13 -7.84
N PRO A 84 -35.61 -13.24 -6.96
CA PRO A 84 -34.57 -12.32 -7.38
C PRO A 84 -33.36 -13.17 -7.80
N SER A 85 -32.75 -12.86 -8.93
CA SER A 85 -31.43 -13.40 -9.22
C SER A 85 -30.47 -12.84 -8.18
N ASP A 86 -29.91 -13.69 -7.32
CA ASP A 86 -29.01 -13.31 -6.19
C ASP A 86 -27.64 -12.75 -6.63
N PHE A 87 -27.54 -12.25 -7.85
CA PHE A 87 -26.60 -11.17 -8.16
C PHE A 87 -27.17 -9.88 -7.56
N GLY A 88 -26.85 -9.62 -6.29
CA GLY A 88 -27.03 -8.31 -5.68
C GLY A 88 -26.41 -7.22 -6.57
N ALA A 89 -26.89 -5.97 -6.49
CA ALA A 89 -26.78 -4.99 -7.59
C ALA A 89 -25.37 -4.58 -8.12
N LEU A 90 -24.27 -5.08 -7.55
CA LEU A 90 -22.91 -5.02 -8.12
C LEU A 90 -22.16 -6.37 -8.18
N GLY A 91 -22.80 -7.46 -7.76
CA GLY A 91 -22.54 -8.83 -8.22
C GLY A 91 -21.09 -9.28 -8.23
N VAL A 92 -20.30 -8.93 -7.21
CA VAL A 92 -18.88 -9.32 -7.12
C VAL A 92 -18.78 -10.78 -6.68
N PRO A 93 -18.16 -11.67 -7.47
CA PRO A 93 -17.70 -12.98 -7.03
C PRO A 93 -16.78 -12.83 -5.82
N TRP A 94 -17.35 -12.97 -4.63
CA TRP A 94 -16.62 -12.80 -3.38
C TRP A 94 -15.62 -13.96 -3.29
N CYS A 95 -14.33 -13.68 -3.50
CA CYS A 95 -13.24 -14.63 -3.33
C CYS A 95 -13.14 -15.01 -1.82
N ARG A 96 -14.10 -15.78 -1.31
CA ARG A 96 -14.14 -16.23 0.08
C ARG A 96 -12.87 -17.03 0.39
N SER A 97 -12.36 -16.87 1.61
CA SER A 97 -11.32 -17.75 2.13
C SER A 97 -11.74 -19.22 1.97
N LYS A 98 -10.98 -19.99 1.18
CA LYS A 98 -11.22 -21.44 0.98
C LYS A 98 -11.24 -22.22 2.31
N THR A 99 -10.64 -21.67 3.36
CA THR A 99 -10.52 -22.28 4.68
C THR A 99 -11.61 -21.80 5.65
N GLY A 100 -12.52 -20.92 5.23
CA GLY A 100 -13.50 -20.27 6.12
C GLY A 100 -12.90 -19.30 7.14
N LYS A 101 -11.56 -19.24 7.27
CA LYS A 101 -10.87 -18.28 8.15
C LYS A 101 -11.23 -16.86 7.76
N ILE A 102 -11.81 -16.16 8.71
CA ILE A 102 -12.02 -14.71 8.70
C ILE A 102 -10.71 -14.00 9.09
N VAL A 103 -10.63 -12.72 8.75
CA VAL A 103 -9.63 -11.79 9.31
C VAL A 103 -9.91 -11.58 10.80
N GLU A 104 -8.86 -11.28 11.57
CA GLU A 104 -8.97 -11.08 13.02
C GLU A 104 -9.57 -9.71 13.40
N TRP A 105 -9.41 -8.70 12.53
CA TRP A 105 -9.98 -7.38 12.73
C TRP A 105 -11.49 -7.34 12.46
N THR A 106 -12.18 -6.44 13.15
CA THR A 106 -13.62 -6.23 13.07
C THR A 106 -13.97 -4.87 12.47
N SER A 107 -15.26 -4.63 12.21
CA SER A 107 -15.74 -3.30 11.83
C SER A 107 -15.48 -2.21 12.89
N LYS A 108 -15.29 -2.58 14.17
CA LYS A 108 -14.93 -1.60 15.21
C LYS A 108 -13.48 -1.13 15.06
N ASP A 109 -12.58 -2.06 14.72
CA ASP A 109 -11.17 -1.76 14.46
C ASP A 109 -11.01 -0.89 13.22
N LEU A 110 -11.80 -1.16 12.17
CA LEU A 110 -11.86 -0.31 10.97
C LEU A 110 -12.37 1.10 11.29
N LEU A 111 -13.42 1.24 12.12
CA LEU A 111 -13.94 2.56 12.52
C LEU A 111 -12.90 3.34 13.34
N HIS A 112 -12.23 2.69 14.29
CA HIS A 112 -11.15 3.31 15.07
C HIS A 112 -9.96 3.69 14.18
N GLY A 113 -9.59 2.83 13.24
CA GLY A 113 -8.58 3.13 12.23
C GLY A 113 -8.95 4.31 11.34
N LEU A 114 -10.23 4.50 10.99
CA LEU A 114 -10.70 5.68 10.26
C LEU A 114 -10.59 6.96 11.10
N GLU A 115 -10.91 6.90 12.40
CA GLU A 115 -10.76 8.03 13.33
C GLU A 115 -9.30 8.50 13.43
N GLU A 116 -8.33 7.56 13.45
CA GLU A 116 -6.89 7.89 13.40
C GLU A 116 -6.43 8.36 12.01
N PHE A 117 -6.87 7.68 10.94
CA PHE A 117 -6.33 7.90 9.59
C PHE A 117 -6.85 9.15 8.90
N VAL A 118 -8.09 9.58 9.17
CA VAL A 118 -8.68 10.80 8.59
C VAL A 118 -7.78 12.04 8.76
N PRO A 119 -7.39 12.46 9.99
CA PRO A 119 -6.56 13.64 10.16
C PRO A 119 -5.15 13.45 9.55
N ILE A 120 -4.64 12.23 9.53
CA ILE A 120 -3.38 11.90 8.83
C ILE A 120 -3.52 12.18 7.33
N TYR A 121 -4.56 11.65 6.67
CA TYR A 121 -4.81 11.82 5.23
C TYR A 121 -5.03 13.28 4.81
N GLU A 122 -5.55 14.12 5.71
CA GLU A 122 -5.64 15.57 5.48
C GLU A 122 -4.27 16.24 5.37
N THR A 123 -3.24 15.75 6.10
CA THR A 123 -1.87 16.29 6.02
C THR A 123 -1.11 15.91 4.75
N ARG A 124 -1.58 14.93 3.96
CA ARG A 124 -0.85 14.36 2.81
C ARG A 124 -0.18 15.41 1.90
N PRO A 125 1.06 15.19 1.43
CA PRO A 125 1.77 16.15 0.60
C PRO A 125 1.13 16.32 -0.79
N ILE A 126 0.52 15.26 -1.33
CA ILE A 126 -0.09 15.23 -2.66
C ILE A 126 -1.61 15.42 -2.51
N LYS A 127 -2.07 16.68 -2.47
CA LYS A 127 -3.50 16.99 -2.31
C LYS A 127 -4.35 16.47 -3.47
N ASN A 128 -3.87 16.64 -4.70
CA ASN A 128 -4.47 16.12 -5.92
C ASN A 128 -3.67 14.92 -6.44
N ASN A 129 -4.06 13.72 -6.04
CA ASN A 129 -3.45 12.46 -6.49
C ASN A 129 -4.18 11.83 -7.68
N MET A 130 -4.62 12.64 -8.65
CA MET A 130 -5.18 12.14 -9.91
C MET A 130 -4.20 11.14 -10.56
N TYR A 131 -4.75 9.99 -10.98
CA TYR A 131 -4.04 8.79 -11.47
C TYR A 131 -3.21 8.03 -10.42
N GLY A 132 -3.62 8.02 -9.16
CA GLY A 132 -3.07 7.12 -8.14
C GLY A 132 -4.04 6.99 -6.96
N MET A 133 -3.64 6.21 -5.95
CA MET A 133 -4.46 5.85 -4.79
C MET A 133 -5.33 7.00 -4.23
N GLY A 134 -6.63 6.73 -4.11
CA GLY A 134 -7.63 7.57 -3.42
C GLY A 134 -7.65 7.35 -1.90
N PHE A 135 -8.65 7.92 -1.22
CA PHE A 135 -8.81 7.79 0.23
C PHE A 135 -8.97 6.34 0.68
N ASP A 136 -9.87 5.59 0.07
CA ASP A 136 -10.23 4.23 0.50
C ASP A 136 -9.06 3.26 0.36
N HIS A 137 -8.35 3.32 -0.77
CA HIS A 137 -7.15 2.52 -1.01
C HIS A 137 -6.02 2.91 -0.05
N SER A 138 -5.84 4.22 0.22
CA SER A 138 -4.84 4.71 1.18
C SER A 138 -5.15 4.24 2.61
N PHE A 139 -6.43 4.25 3.01
CA PHE A 139 -6.86 3.76 4.31
C PHE A 139 -6.62 2.25 4.43
N GLY A 140 -6.99 1.46 3.41
CA GLY A 140 -6.76 0.01 3.40
C GLY A 140 -5.28 -0.35 3.56
N LEU A 141 -4.40 0.33 2.81
CA LEU A 141 -2.94 0.13 2.91
C LEU A 141 -2.40 0.52 4.28
N TRP A 142 -2.80 1.70 4.80
CA TRP A 142 -2.39 2.17 6.12
C TRP A 142 -2.84 1.20 7.22
N PHE A 143 -4.12 0.82 7.22
CA PHE A 143 -4.72 -0.05 8.22
C PHE A 143 -4.05 -1.43 8.23
N MET A 144 -3.83 -2.03 7.08
CA MET A 144 -3.17 -3.34 6.99
C MET A 144 -1.70 -3.27 7.43
N ALA A 145 -0.97 -2.20 7.11
CA ALA A 145 0.39 -2.00 7.63
C ALA A 145 0.42 -1.84 9.17
N ARG A 146 -0.53 -1.08 9.74
CA ARG A 146 -0.72 -0.94 11.20
C ARG A 146 -1.09 -2.25 11.89
N TRP A 147 -1.92 -3.08 11.24
CA TRP A 147 -2.38 -4.36 11.77
C TRP A 147 -1.25 -5.40 11.77
N LEU A 148 -0.57 -5.56 10.63
CA LEU A 148 0.47 -6.59 10.43
C LEU A 148 1.79 -6.26 11.14
N LYS A 149 2.09 -4.97 11.37
CA LYS A 149 3.33 -4.48 12.01
C LYS A 149 4.60 -5.12 11.43
N PRO A 150 4.84 -4.99 10.11
CA PRO A 150 5.96 -5.61 9.42
C PRO A 150 7.32 -4.98 9.80
N ASP A 151 8.38 -5.77 9.69
CA ASP A 151 9.77 -5.33 9.86
C ASP A 151 10.34 -4.70 8.58
N LEU A 152 9.75 -5.06 7.44
CA LEU A 152 10.07 -4.52 6.12
C LEU A 152 8.78 -4.37 5.29
N MET A 153 8.65 -3.21 4.65
CA MET A 153 7.61 -2.95 3.64
C MET A 153 8.27 -2.84 2.27
N ILE A 154 7.74 -3.55 1.29
CA ILE A 154 8.17 -3.51 -0.10
C ILE A 154 7.03 -2.90 -0.91
N GLU A 155 7.35 -1.92 -1.73
CA GLU A 155 6.44 -1.25 -2.65
C GLU A 155 6.94 -1.46 -4.08
N SER A 156 6.08 -1.88 -4.99
CA SER A 156 6.35 -1.90 -6.43
C SER A 156 5.32 -1.01 -7.10
N GLY A 157 5.76 0.15 -7.61
CA GLY A 157 4.89 1.18 -8.17
C GLY A 157 4.79 2.44 -7.31
N ALA A 158 5.88 3.22 -7.19
CA ALA A 158 5.90 4.41 -6.32
C ALA A 158 5.16 5.64 -6.91
N PHE A 159 5.13 5.78 -8.23
CA PHE A 159 4.69 6.98 -8.96
C PHE A 159 5.22 8.30 -8.35
N LYS A 160 4.34 9.11 -7.71
CA LYS A 160 4.67 10.38 -7.03
C LYS A 160 5.08 10.22 -5.55
N GLY A 161 5.07 9.00 -5.02
CA GLY A 161 5.39 8.66 -3.62
C GLY A 161 4.21 8.73 -2.64
N HIS A 162 2.97 8.73 -3.11
CA HIS A 162 1.79 8.83 -2.22
C HIS A 162 1.61 7.57 -1.36
N SER A 163 1.67 6.39 -1.97
CA SER A 163 1.71 5.08 -1.28
C SER A 163 2.88 4.99 -0.30
N THR A 164 4.07 5.45 -0.69
CA THR A 164 5.26 5.49 0.15
C THR A 164 5.05 6.38 1.38
N TRP A 165 4.37 7.52 1.21
CA TRP A 165 3.95 8.40 2.31
C TRP A 165 2.95 7.70 3.24
N VAL A 166 1.92 7.04 2.70
CA VAL A 166 0.92 6.28 3.47
C VAL A 166 1.60 5.20 4.33
N LEU A 167 2.52 4.42 3.75
CA LEU A 167 3.30 3.41 4.45
C LEU A 167 4.16 4.02 5.58
N ARG A 168 4.83 5.16 5.33
CA ARG A 168 5.59 5.88 6.36
C ARG A 168 4.70 6.43 7.48
N GLN A 169 3.47 6.87 7.19
CA GLN A 169 2.51 7.27 8.23
C GLN A 169 1.94 6.09 9.03
N ALA A 170 1.88 4.89 8.46
CA ALA A 170 1.49 3.69 9.19
C ALA A 170 2.61 3.23 10.14
N MET A 171 3.84 3.17 9.64
CA MET A 171 4.99 2.60 10.33
C MET A 171 6.20 3.54 10.26
N ALA A 172 6.25 4.50 11.18
CA ALA A 172 7.20 5.62 11.16
C ALA A 172 8.68 5.22 11.03
N SER A 173 9.11 4.11 11.66
CA SER A 173 10.51 3.64 11.67
C SER A 173 10.79 2.43 10.77
N THR A 174 9.77 1.71 10.29
CA THR A 174 9.94 0.49 9.48
C THR A 174 10.63 0.80 8.15
N ARG A 175 11.50 -0.11 7.69
CA ARG A 175 12.24 0.08 6.43
C ARG A 175 11.29 -0.06 5.24
N ILE A 176 11.51 0.75 4.20
CA ILE A 176 10.74 0.70 2.96
C ILE A 176 11.71 0.46 1.80
N ILE A 177 11.44 -0.54 0.96
CA ILE A 177 12.11 -0.71 -0.33
C ILE A 177 11.07 -0.39 -1.42
N SER A 178 11.35 0.59 -2.26
CA SER A 178 10.43 1.07 -3.29
C SER A 178 11.01 0.84 -4.68
N LEU A 179 10.28 0.11 -5.53
CA LEU A 179 10.65 -0.26 -6.89
C LEU A 179 9.81 0.59 -7.84
N SER A 180 10.46 1.38 -8.69
CA SER A 180 9.75 2.22 -9.66
C SER A 180 10.63 2.56 -10.86
N PRO A 181 10.16 2.46 -12.11
CA PRO A 181 10.92 2.90 -13.28
C PRO A 181 11.40 4.36 -13.17
N ARG A 182 10.69 5.20 -12.41
CA ARG A 182 11.01 6.62 -12.19
C ARG A 182 10.96 6.98 -10.71
N HIS A 183 12.07 7.49 -10.20
CA HIS A 183 12.18 7.95 -8.81
C HIS A 183 11.20 9.12 -8.52
N PRO A 184 10.47 9.14 -7.38
CA PRO A 184 9.45 10.16 -7.08
C PRO A 184 9.95 11.61 -7.13
N GLU A 185 11.21 11.86 -6.76
CA GLU A 185 11.89 13.16 -6.90
C GLU A 185 11.75 13.77 -8.31
N LYS A 186 11.70 12.93 -9.36
CA LYS A 186 11.57 13.39 -10.76
C LYS A 186 10.19 13.97 -11.09
N TYR A 187 9.25 13.98 -10.13
CA TYR A 187 7.95 14.64 -10.21
C TYR A 187 7.90 15.97 -9.44
N LEU A 188 8.82 16.24 -8.50
CA LEU A 188 8.87 17.50 -7.74
C LEU A 188 8.96 18.75 -8.65
N LYS A 189 9.61 18.62 -9.82
CA LYS A 189 9.69 19.69 -10.84
C LYS A 189 8.37 19.94 -11.59
N LYS A 190 7.38 19.05 -11.47
CA LYS A 190 6.08 19.10 -12.16
C LYS A 190 4.90 19.35 -11.21
N GLY A 191 5.11 19.28 -9.91
CA GLY A 191 4.08 19.43 -8.89
C GLY A 191 4.43 18.68 -7.60
N PRO A 192 3.49 18.58 -6.64
CA PRO A 192 3.71 17.86 -5.40
C PRO A 192 4.06 16.39 -5.64
N ALA A 193 5.10 15.95 -4.94
CA ALA A 193 5.54 14.56 -4.84
C ALA A 193 6.15 14.36 -3.44
N TYR A 194 6.32 13.10 -3.03
CA TYR A 194 6.93 12.73 -1.77
C TYR A 194 8.14 11.84 -1.99
N VAL A 195 9.18 12.05 -1.18
CA VAL A 195 10.38 11.23 -1.15
C VAL A 195 10.67 10.97 0.33
N ASP A 196 10.47 9.73 0.77
CA ASP A 196 10.92 9.30 2.09
C ASP A 196 12.45 9.17 2.14
N GLY A 197 13.10 9.81 3.12
CA GLY A 197 14.56 9.81 3.27
C GLY A 197 15.14 8.51 3.86
N ASN A 198 14.29 7.62 4.38
CA ASN A 198 14.67 6.32 4.94
C ASN A 198 14.16 5.15 4.06
N CYS A 199 13.86 5.43 2.79
CA CYS A 199 13.42 4.46 1.80
C CYS A 199 14.58 4.12 0.85
N THR A 200 14.75 2.83 0.59
CA THR A 200 15.69 2.33 -0.43
C THR A 200 14.96 2.26 -1.77
N TYR A 201 15.26 3.21 -2.67
CA TYR A 201 14.66 3.22 -4.01
C TYR A 201 15.48 2.44 -5.01
N LEU A 202 14.89 1.40 -5.61
CA LEU A 202 15.38 0.75 -6.81
C LEU A 202 14.70 1.44 -8.01
N ALA A 203 15.29 2.54 -8.49
CA ALA A 203 14.61 3.43 -9.44
C ALA A 203 15.53 4.13 -10.45
N GLY A 204 14.96 4.51 -11.61
CA GLY A 204 15.70 5.16 -12.69
C GLY A 204 16.78 4.25 -13.26
N LYS A 205 18.05 4.68 -13.20
CA LYS A 205 19.20 3.86 -13.66
C LYS A 205 19.42 2.60 -12.81
N ASP A 206 18.96 2.62 -11.57
CA ASP A 206 19.10 1.53 -10.58
C ASP A 206 17.78 0.75 -10.46
N PHE A 207 16.84 0.94 -11.39
CA PHE A 207 15.58 0.21 -11.43
C PHE A 207 15.80 -1.26 -11.82
N ILE A 208 15.17 -2.16 -11.07
CA ILE A 208 15.09 -3.59 -11.34
C ILE A 208 13.63 -3.99 -11.17
N ASP A 209 13.05 -4.72 -12.12
CA ASP A 209 11.69 -5.26 -11.98
C ASP A 209 11.61 -6.19 -10.76
N PHE A 210 10.49 -6.17 -10.02
CA PHE A 210 10.26 -7.03 -8.86
C PHE A 210 10.57 -8.52 -9.12
N GLY A 211 10.31 -9.03 -10.32
CA GLY A 211 10.61 -10.41 -10.71
C GLY A 211 12.08 -10.74 -10.94
N SER A 212 12.93 -9.72 -11.05
CA SER A 212 14.37 -9.83 -11.37
C SER A 212 15.28 -9.46 -10.19
N VAL A 213 14.72 -9.00 -9.07
CA VAL A 213 15.49 -8.69 -7.85
C VAL A 213 16.00 -9.99 -7.19
N ASP A 214 17.27 -10.00 -6.80
CA ASP A 214 17.81 -11.01 -5.88
C ASP A 214 17.31 -10.74 -4.46
N TRP A 215 16.07 -11.17 -4.21
CA TRP A 215 15.41 -11.02 -2.91
C TRP A 215 16.19 -11.69 -1.78
N GLY A 216 16.84 -12.83 -2.06
CA GLY A 216 17.65 -13.53 -1.05
C GLY A 216 18.81 -12.66 -0.56
N LYS A 217 19.55 -12.01 -1.47
CA LYS A 217 20.61 -11.06 -1.11
C LYS A 217 20.06 -9.79 -0.47
N LEU A 218 19.02 -9.20 -1.05
CA LEU A 218 18.48 -7.92 -0.60
C LEU A 218 17.91 -8.01 0.83
N LEU A 219 17.11 -9.04 1.12
CA LEU A 219 16.54 -9.27 2.45
C LEU A 219 17.62 -9.47 3.51
N ARG A 220 18.70 -10.22 3.20
CA ARG A 220 19.85 -10.38 4.09
C ARG A 220 20.54 -9.04 4.38
N THR A 221 20.74 -8.18 3.37
CA THR A 221 21.30 -6.82 3.57
C THR A 221 20.45 -5.97 4.51
N HIS A 222 19.13 -6.15 4.51
CA HIS A 222 18.21 -5.46 5.42
C HIS A 222 17.97 -6.19 6.76
N GLY A 223 18.65 -7.31 7.01
CA GLY A 223 18.55 -8.08 8.25
C GLY A 223 17.25 -8.90 8.39
N ILE A 224 16.53 -9.15 7.30
CA ILE A 224 15.25 -9.88 7.31
C ILE A 224 15.50 -11.38 7.12
N SER A 225 15.17 -12.17 8.14
CA SER A 225 15.17 -13.63 8.13
C SER A 225 13.77 -14.25 8.05
N ASP A 226 12.74 -13.54 8.53
CA ASP A 226 11.35 -14.01 8.56
C ASP A 226 10.50 -13.32 7.49
N LEU A 227 10.07 -14.09 6.48
CA LEU A 227 9.23 -13.62 5.38
C LEU A 227 7.78 -13.34 5.80
N SER A 228 7.32 -13.87 6.93
CA SER A 228 6.00 -13.55 7.48
C SER A 228 5.94 -12.14 8.08
N ARG A 229 7.10 -11.51 8.33
CA ARG A 229 7.19 -10.12 8.80
C ARG A 229 7.43 -9.11 7.68
N VAL A 230 7.23 -9.52 6.42
CA VAL A 230 7.35 -8.67 5.23
C VAL A 230 5.98 -8.41 4.62
N LEU A 231 5.64 -7.13 4.42
CA LEU A 231 4.48 -6.68 3.66
C LEU A 231 4.93 -6.26 2.25
N VAL A 232 4.26 -6.75 1.21
CA VAL A 232 4.48 -6.35 -0.18
C VAL A 232 3.23 -5.68 -0.73
N PHE A 233 3.38 -4.48 -1.28
CA PHE A 233 2.34 -3.70 -1.93
C PHE A 233 2.66 -3.52 -3.43
N PHE A 234 1.68 -3.76 -4.29
CA PHE A 234 1.79 -3.65 -5.75
C PHE A 234 0.81 -2.61 -6.30
N ASP A 235 1.36 -1.57 -6.94
CA ASP A 235 0.72 -0.46 -7.65
C ASP A 235 1.52 -0.16 -8.95
N ASP A 236 2.08 -1.20 -9.57
CA ASP A 236 2.99 -1.09 -10.73
C ASP A 236 2.32 -1.38 -12.08
N HIS A 237 0.99 -1.51 -12.08
CA HIS A 237 0.16 -1.81 -13.25
C HIS A 237 0.68 -3.02 -14.06
N GLN A 238 1.30 -4.00 -13.39
CA GLN A 238 1.58 -5.31 -13.95
C GLN A 238 0.44 -6.28 -13.64
N SER A 239 0.33 -7.37 -14.41
CA SER A 239 -0.63 -8.43 -14.09
C SER A 239 -0.44 -8.94 -12.65
N GLU A 240 -1.49 -8.86 -11.84
CA GLU A 240 -1.47 -9.31 -10.45
C GLU A 240 -1.16 -10.81 -10.37
N LEU A 241 -1.62 -11.62 -11.33
CA LEU A 241 -1.24 -13.05 -11.43
C LEU A 241 0.27 -13.26 -11.61
N LYS A 242 0.94 -12.39 -12.37
CA LYS A 242 2.41 -12.44 -12.56
C LYS A 242 3.10 -12.07 -11.24
N ARG A 243 2.66 -10.99 -10.57
CA ARG A 243 3.20 -10.54 -9.29
C ARG A 243 2.98 -11.54 -8.16
N LEU A 244 1.79 -12.13 -8.06
CA LEU A 244 1.46 -13.21 -7.13
C LEU A 244 2.39 -14.42 -7.31
N LYS A 245 2.60 -14.88 -8.56
CA LYS A 245 3.55 -15.98 -8.85
C LYS A 245 4.99 -15.63 -8.48
N GLN A 246 5.43 -14.42 -8.76
CA GLN A 246 6.78 -13.95 -8.41
C GLN A 246 6.97 -13.88 -6.88
N ALA A 247 6.02 -13.28 -6.16
CA ALA A 247 6.07 -13.16 -4.70
C ALA A 247 5.97 -14.54 -4.01
N SER A 248 5.09 -15.42 -4.50
CA SER A 248 4.95 -16.79 -4.01
C SER A 248 6.21 -17.63 -4.22
N LYS A 249 6.95 -17.44 -5.33
CA LYS A 249 8.24 -18.10 -5.58
C LYS A 249 9.31 -17.71 -4.55
N VAL A 250 9.25 -16.48 -4.01
CA VAL A 250 10.16 -16.01 -2.94
C VAL A 250 9.70 -16.50 -1.57
N GLY A 251 8.39 -16.71 -1.37
CA GLY A 251 7.78 -17.11 -0.10
C GLY A 251 7.14 -15.96 0.68
N PHE A 252 6.91 -14.80 0.06
CA PHE A 252 6.17 -13.70 0.68
C PHE A 252 4.69 -14.07 0.90
N GLN A 253 4.13 -13.67 2.04
CA GLN A 253 2.79 -14.08 2.48
C GLN A 253 1.79 -12.92 2.55
N HIS A 254 2.23 -11.75 3.00
CA HIS A 254 1.37 -10.55 3.07
C HIS A 254 1.51 -9.72 1.81
N LEU A 255 0.56 -9.91 0.89
CA LEU A 255 0.50 -9.21 -0.39
C LEU A 255 -0.75 -8.34 -0.44
N ILE A 256 -0.60 -7.09 -0.85
CA ILE A 256 -1.69 -6.16 -1.15
C ILE A 256 -1.51 -5.70 -2.60
N PHE A 257 -2.61 -5.71 -3.35
CA PHE A 257 -2.67 -5.22 -4.72
C PHE A 257 -3.59 -3.99 -4.76
N GLU A 258 -3.13 -2.93 -5.41
CA GLU A 258 -3.98 -1.81 -5.88
C GLU A 258 -4.87 -2.31 -7.04
N ASP A 259 -5.84 -1.50 -7.44
CA ASP A 259 -6.54 -1.58 -8.73
C ASP A 259 -7.22 -2.92 -9.06
N ASN A 260 -8.06 -3.38 -8.11
CA ASN A 260 -8.85 -4.60 -8.23
C ASN A 260 -10.04 -4.49 -9.23
N TYR A 261 -9.72 -4.27 -10.52
CA TYR A 261 -10.65 -3.91 -11.59
C TYR A 261 -11.78 -4.92 -11.87
N ASP A 262 -12.92 -4.39 -12.31
CA ASP A 262 -14.04 -5.14 -12.87
C ASP A 262 -13.67 -5.85 -14.19
N THR A 263 -14.36 -6.95 -14.50
CA THR A 263 -14.10 -7.70 -15.75
C THR A 263 -14.41 -6.85 -16.98
N GLY A 264 -13.37 -6.58 -17.78
CA GLY A 264 -13.45 -5.79 -19.01
C GLY A 264 -13.05 -4.32 -18.87
N THR A 265 -12.68 -3.87 -17.66
CA THR A 265 -12.12 -2.54 -17.38
C THR A 265 -10.65 -2.63 -16.94
N GLY A 266 -10.04 -1.50 -16.59
CA GLY A 266 -8.65 -1.42 -16.14
C GLY A 266 -7.60 -1.40 -17.24
N ASP A 267 -6.36 -1.13 -16.83
CA ASP A 267 -5.16 -1.10 -17.68
C ASP A 267 -4.17 -2.25 -17.39
N HIS A 268 -4.51 -3.14 -16.46
CA HIS A 268 -3.80 -4.37 -16.16
C HIS A 268 -4.75 -5.47 -15.65
N TYR A 269 -4.23 -6.68 -15.47
CA TYR A 269 -5.03 -7.88 -15.20
C TYR A 269 -5.09 -8.19 -13.71
N SER A 270 -6.25 -7.92 -13.10
CA SER A 270 -6.46 -7.90 -11.64
C SER A 270 -6.91 -9.24 -11.02
N LEU A 271 -6.82 -9.37 -9.70
CA LEU A 271 -7.31 -10.55 -8.97
C LEU A 271 -8.82 -10.78 -9.13
N ARG A 272 -9.65 -9.73 -9.15
CA ARG A 272 -11.08 -9.85 -9.45
C ARG A 272 -11.30 -10.49 -10.83
N GLN A 273 -10.61 -10.03 -11.86
CA GLN A 273 -10.75 -10.57 -13.22
C GLN A 273 -10.37 -12.06 -13.32
N ILE A 274 -9.58 -12.56 -12.36
CA ILE A 274 -9.25 -13.99 -12.21
C ILE A 274 -10.37 -14.75 -11.48
N CYS A 275 -10.94 -14.20 -10.39
CA CYS A 275 -12.06 -14.82 -9.67
C CYS A 275 -13.36 -14.88 -10.51
N ASP A 276 -13.64 -13.88 -11.34
CA ASP A 276 -14.93 -13.73 -12.03
C ASP A 276 -15.18 -14.76 -13.15
N GLN A 277 -14.16 -15.55 -13.53
CA GLN A 277 -14.20 -16.48 -14.67
C GLN A 277 -15.27 -17.59 -14.57
N SER A 278 -15.67 -17.99 -13.36
CA SER A 278 -16.59 -19.13 -13.16
C SER A 278 -18.08 -18.75 -13.15
N HIS A 279 -18.42 -17.47 -13.09
CA HIS A 279 -19.79 -17.05 -12.72
C HIS A 279 -20.51 -16.20 -13.75
N ILE A 280 -19.84 -15.72 -14.80
CA ILE A 280 -20.50 -14.95 -15.86
C ILE A 280 -20.47 -15.70 -17.19
N ARG A 281 -21.63 -16.22 -17.61
CA ARG A 281 -21.91 -16.57 -19.01
C ARG A 281 -21.90 -15.30 -19.87
N GLY A 282 -20.71 -14.79 -20.19
CA GLY A 282 -20.51 -13.59 -21.02
C GLY A 282 -19.57 -12.51 -20.47
N GLY A 283 -18.97 -12.69 -19.28
CA GLY A 283 -18.18 -11.64 -18.62
C GLY A 283 -17.07 -12.19 -17.73
N GLY A 284 -16.27 -13.09 -18.28
CA GLY A 284 -15.27 -13.83 -17.51
C GLY A 284 -14.63 -14.91 -18.37
N HIS A 285 -13.92 -14.51 -19.42
CA HIS A 285 -13.25 -15.44 -20.34
C HIS A 285 -14.21 -16.47 -20.96
N SER A 286 -15.15 -16.01 -21.78
CA SER A 286 -15.68 -16.87 -22.83
C SER A 286 -14.51 -17.27 -23.74
N CYS A 287 -14.09 -18.53 -23.68
CA CYS A 287 -13.06 -19.09 -24.55
C CYS A 287 -13.59 -19.45 -25.96
N PHE A 288 -14.86 -19.17 -26.25
CA PHE A 288 -15.45 -19.31 -27.57
C PHE A 288 -14.98 -18.16 -28.48
N TRP A 289 -14.38 -18.53 -29.62
CA TRP A 289 -13.73 -17.63 -30.59
C TRP A 289 -14.67 -16.57 -31.19
N ASP A 290 -15.96 -16.85 -31.23
CA ASP A 290 -17.04 -16.06 -31.80
C ASP A 290 -17.78 -15.16 -30.79
N SER A 291 -17.44 -15.27 -29.49
CA SER A 291 -18.12 -14.52 -28.43
C SER A 291 -17.84 -13.02 -28.45
N ASP A 292 -18.76 -12.22 -27.87
CA ASP A 292 -18.60 -10.77 -27.78
C ASP A 292 -17.36 -10.34 -27.00
N GLU A 293 -16.98 -11.08 -25.95
CA GLU A 293 -15.74 -10.84 -25.22
C GLU A 293 -14.49 -11.21 -26.06
N ALA A 294 -14.55 -12.23 -26.93
CA ALA A 294 -13.48 -12.48 -27.90
C ALA A 294 -13.38 -11.37 -28.96
N ARG A 295 -14.51 -10.86 -29.44
CA ARG A 295 -14.60 -9.70 -30.35
C ARG A 295 -14.07 -8.42 -29.71
N LEU A 296 -14.38 -8.17 -28.44
CA LEU A 296 -13.84 -7.05 -27.67
C LEU A 296 -12.36 -7.24 -27.33
N ARG A 297 -11.91 -8.46 -27.03
CA ARG A 297 -10.48 -8.78 -26.89
C ARG A 297 -9.68 -8.56 -28.15
N SER A 298 -10.17 -8.93 -29.33
CA SER A 298 -9.46 -8.65 -30.58
C SER A 298 -9.33 -7.15 -30.84
N LYS A 299 -10.33 -6.34 -30.41
CA LYS A 299 -10.22 -4.87 -30.42
C LYS A 299 -9.20 -4.36 -29.39
N ARG A 300 -9.25 -4.85 -28.14
CA ARG A 300 -8.31 -4.47 -27.06
C ARG A 300 -6.87 -4.93 -27.32
N LYS A 301 -6.67 -6.09 -27.94
CA LYS A 301 -5.36 -6.65 -28.33
C LYS A 301 -4.59 -5.68 -29.21
N LYS A 302 -5.26 -4.97 -30.11
CA LYS A 302 -4.64 -3.93 -30.94
C LYS A 302 -4.06 -2.79 -30.10
N PHE A 303 -4.83 -2.24 -29.16
CA PHE A 303 -4.34 -1.24 -28.19
C PHE A 303 -3.25 -1.80 -27.26
N TRP A 304 -3.32 -3.10 -26.94
CA TRP A 304 -2.34 -3.80 -26.10
C TRP A 304 -0.99 -3.99 -26.79
N GLU A 305 -1.00 -4.36 -28.08
CA GLU A 305 0.19 -4.49 -28.92
C GLU A 305 0.87 -3.12 -29.14
N GLU A 306 0.06 -2.08 -29.36
CA GLU A 306 0.52 -0.67 -29.39
C GLU A 306 1.14 -0.23 -28.05
N SER A 307 0.59 -0.66 -26.90
CA SER A 307 1.08 -0.31 -25.56
C SER A 307 2.32 -1.11 -25.11
N CYS A 308 2.45 -2.36 -25.56
CA CYS A 308 3.63 -3.20 -25.28
C CYS A 308 4.82 -2.92 -26.21
N GLY A 309 4.70 -1.98 -27.15
CA GLY A 309 5.82 -1.56 -28.02
C GLY A 309 6.18 -2.54 -29.13
N ASN A 310 5.32 -3.51 -29.45
CA ASN A 310 5.55 -4.41 -30.57
C ASN A 310 5.13 -3.75 -31.89
N LYS A 311 6.13 -3.21 -32.59
CA LYS A 311 6.12 -3.01 -34.05
C LYS A 311 7.24 -3.85 -34.68
#